data_AF-A0A5C6K8J0-F1
#
_entry.id   AF-A0A5C6K8J0-F1
#
_cell.length_a   1.000
_cell.length_b   1.000
_cell.length_c   1.000
_cell.angle_alpha   90.00
_cell.angle_beta   90.00
_cell.angle_gamma   90.00
#
_symmetry.space_group_name_H-M   'P 1'
#
loop_
_entity.id
_entity.type
_entity.pdbx_description
1 polymer ?
#
loop_
_entity_poly.entity_id
_entity_poly.type
_entity_poly.pdbx_seq_one_letter_code
_entity_poly.pdbx_strand_id
1 'polypeptide(L)'
;MVIRNLENKIKLVGIICSFFLVGCIIISVSSIWTARTMVTDAQKKVYVLDGNVPILVNRTTMDETLDVEAKSHVEMFHHFFFTLPPDDKYIKYTMEKAMYLVDETGLAQYNTLKEKGFYSNILGTSAVFSIYCDSVRFDKSNMEFTYYGRQRIERRSNILMRELVTAGQLKRVPRTENNPHGLLIVNWRTLLNKDIEQKTKATY
;
A
#
# COMPACT_ATOMS: atom_id res chain seq x y z
N MET A 1 24.97 -68.39 44.64
CA MET A 1 24.49 -68.14 43.26
C MET A 1 23.16 -67.38 43.22
N VAL A 2 22.21 -67.62 44.15
CA VAL A 2 20.88 -66.96 44.19
C VAL A 2 20.94 -65.45 44.49
N ILE A 3 21.83 -65.01 45.40
CA ILE A 3 21.94 -63.59 45.82
C ILE A 3 22.41 -62.67 44.67
N ARG A 4 23.33 -63.14 43.82
CA ARG A 4 23.85 -62.38 42.66
C ARG A 4 22.80 -62.16 41.56
N ASN A 5 21.85 -63.09 41.43
CA ASN A 5 20.72 -62.96 40.50
C ASN A 5 19.66 -61.97 41.01
N LEU A 6 19.49 -61.82 42.33
CA LEU A 6 18.60 -60.81 42.90
C LEU A 6 19.15 -59.39 42.70
N GLU A 7 20.44 -59.20 42.95
CA GLU A 7 21.11 -57.90 42.79
C GLU A 7 21.07 -57.40 41.34
N ASN A 8 21.29 -58.30 40.37
CA ASN A 8 21.20 -57.97 38.95
C ASN A 8 19.75 -57.61 38.52
N LYS A 9 18.73 -58.24 39.11
CA LYS A 9 17.32 -57.89 38.85
C LYS A 9 16.97 -56.51 39.41
N ILE A 10 17.45 -56.17 40.61
CA ILE A 10 17.22 -54.86 41.22
C ILE A 10 17.92 -53.74 40.41
N LYS A 11 19.17 -53.97 39.99
CA LYS A 11 19.90 -53.03 39.12
C LYS A 11 19.20 -52.84 37.77
N LEU A 12 18.70 -53.91 37.16
CA LEU A 12 17.96 -53.84 35.90
C LEU A 12 16.66 -53.03 36.04
N VAL A 13 15.89 -53.28 37.10
CA VAL A 13 14.65 -52.53 37.40
C VAL A 13 14.95 -51.05 37.64
N GLY A 14 16.03 -50.73 38.37
CA GLY A 14 16.44 -49.34 38.59
C GLY A 14 16.80 -48.60 37.30
N ILE A 15 17.50 -49.26 36.37
CA ILE A 15 17.85 -48.69 35.06
C ILE A 15 16.59 -48.43 34.22
N ILE A 16 15.66 -49.40 34.17
CA ILE A 16 14.41 -49.26 33.41
C ILE A 16 13.56 -48.11 33.97
N CYS A 17 13.41 -48.01 35.28
CA CYS A 17 12.67 -46.92 35.92
C CYS A 17 13.29 -45.54 35.64
N SER A 18 14.63 -45.46 35.61
CA SER A 18 15.34 -44.21 35.30
C SER A 18 15.10 -43.78 33.85
N PHE A 19 15.21 -44.69 32.88
CA PHE A 19 14.91 -44.38 31.47
C PHE A 19 13.45 -43.97 31.27
N PHE A 20 12.52 -44.63 31.96
CA PHE A 20 11.10 -44.28 31.90
C PHE A 20 10.84 -42.86 32.42
N LEU A 21 11.41 -42.50 33.58
CA LEU A 21 11.30 -41.14 34.13
C LEU A 21 11.87 -40.07 33.19
N VAL A 22 13.04 -40.32 32.61
CA VAL A 22 13.66 -39.40 31.64
C VAL A 22 12.78 -39.26 30.39
N GLY A 23 12.22 -40.37 29.88
CA GLY A 23 11.29 -40.36 28.76
C GLY A 23 10.04 -39.52 29.04
N CYS A 24 9.44 -39.65 30.22
CA CYS A 24 8.29 -38.83 30.63
C CYS A 24 8.63 -37.34 30.67
N ILE A 25 9.80 -36.96 31.18
CA ILE A 25 10.25 -35.56 31.22
C ILE A 25 10.41 -34.99 29.81
N ILE A 26 11.05 -35.74 28.89
CA ILE A 26 11.25 -35.30 27.50
C ILE A 26 9.92 -35.10 26.79
N ILE A 27 8.98 -36.04 26.93
CA ILE A 27 7.65 -35.92 26.29
C ILE A 27 6.89 -34.70 26.85
N SER A 28 6.99 -34.46 28.16
CA SER A 28 6.31 -33.34 28.82
C SER A 28 6.87 -31.97 28.39
N VAL A 29 8.20 -31.85 28.26
CA VAL A 29 8.83 -30.62 27.77
C VAL A 29 8.50 -30.40 26.29
N SER A 30 8.54 -31.45 25.48
CA SER A 30 8.16 -31.41 24.06
C SER A 30 6.72 -30.93 23.89
N SER A 31 5.77 -31.48 24.66
CA SER A 31 4.35 -31.13 24.54
C SER A 31 4.09 -29.69 24.95
N ILE A 32 4.74 -29.20 26.02
CA ILE A 32 4.63 -27.79 26.43
C ILE A 32 5.19 -26.86 25.35
N TRP A 33 6.32 -27.23 24.73
CA TRP A 33 6.91 -26.43 23.67
C TRP A 33 5.99 -26.38 22.45
N THR A 34 5.49 -27.53 21.98
CA THR A 34 4.55 -27.61 20.85
C THR A 34 3.22 -26.93 21.14
N ALA A 35 2.71 -27.01 22.37
CA ALA A 35 1.50 -26.31 22.78
C ALA A 35 1.71 -24.79 22.76
N ARG A 36 2.86 -24.29 23.23
CA ARG A 36 3.20 -22.87 23.16
C ARG A 36 3.31 -22.39 21.72
N THR A 37 3.96 -23.14 20.82
CA THR A 37 4.03 -22.77 19.40
C THR A 37 2.65 -22.76 18.75
N MET A 38 1.80 -23.74 19.09
CA MET A 38 0.42 -23.80 18.60
C MET A 38 -0.44 -22.64 19.10
N VAL A 39 -0.31 -22.24 20.38
CA VAL A 39 -1.02 -21.09 20.95
C VAL A 39 -0.53 -19.78 20.31
N THR A 40 0.79 -19.61 20.10
CA THR A 40 1.31 -18.42 19.42
C THR A 40 0.85 -18.33 17.96
N ASP A 41 0.68 -19.46 17.27
CA ASP A 41 0.15 -19.48 15.91
C ASP A 41 -1.37 -19.32 15.86
N ALA A 42 -2.10 -19.80 16.87
CA ALA A 42 -3.54 -19.57 17.00
C ALA A 42 -3.85 -18.10 17.33
N GLN A 43 -3.07 -17.44 18.19
CA GLN A 43 -3.24 -16.00 18.48
C GLN A 43 -2.95 -15.09 17.28
N LYS A 44 -2.17 -15.56 16.29
CA LYS A 44 -2.02 -14.86 14.99
C LYS A 44 -3.25 -15.02 14.09
N LYS A 45 -4.08 -16.06 14.31
CA LYS A 45 -5.28 -16.41 13.55
C LYS A 45 -6.53 -16.00 14.34
N VAL A 46 -6.79 -14.70 14.44
CA VAL A 46 -8.06 -14.20 14.98
C VAL A 46 -9.14 -14.47 13.92
N TYR A 47 -9.99 -15.47 14.17
CA TYR A 47 -11.17 -15.76 13.36
C TYR A 47 -12.23 -14.69 13.63
N VAL A 48 -12.52 -13.85 12.64
CA VAL A 48 -13.73 -13.04 12.66
C VAL A 48 -14.86 -13.96 12.19
N LEU A 49 -15.67 -14.46 13.13
CA LEU A 49 -16.94 -15.11 12.81
C LEU A 49 -17.95 -14.01 12.47
N ASP A 50 -17.95 -13.60 11.21
CA ASP A 50 -19.06 -12.86 10.61
C ASP A 50 -19.54 -13.65 9.38
N GLY A 51 -20.84 -13.92 9.32
CA GLY A 51 -21.58 -14.48 8.18
C GLY A 51 -20.90 -15.53 7.26
N ASN A 52 -21.22 -16.81 7.48
CA ASN A 52 -21.29 -17.92 6.51
C ASN A 52 -20.17 -18.22 5.48
N VAL A 53 -19.02 -17.54 5.47
CA VAL A 53 -17.84 -17.99 4.69
C VAL A 53 -16.55 -17.65 5.47
N PRO A 54 -15.83 -18.64 6.02
CA PRO A 54 -14.55 -18.37 6.66
C PRO A 54 -13.50 -18.03 5.59
N ILE A 55 -13.29 -16.74 5.34
CA ILE A 55 -12.14 -16.27 4.56
C ILE A 55 -10.92 -16.26 5.48
N LEU A 56 -9.90 -17.03 5.12
CA LEU A 56 -8.58 -16.99 5.77
C LEU A 56 -7.94 -15.62 5.51
N VAL A 57 -8.19 -14.66 6.40
CA VAL A 57 -7.46 -13.38 6.40
C VAL A 57 -6.09 -13.63 6.99
N ASN A 58 -5.16 -14.03 6.13
CA ASN A 58 -3.75 -14.04 6.46
C ASN A 58 -3.38 -12.59 6.81
N ARG A 59 -2.87 -12.33 8.02
CA ARG A 59 -2.25 -11.04 8.33
C ARG A 59 -1.03 -10.89 7.42
N THR A 60 -1.22 -10.36 6.21
CA THR A 60 -0.10 -9.91 5.39
C THR A 60 0.67 -8.91 6.24
N THR A 61 1.96 -9.17 6.42
CA THR A 61 2.84 -8.23 7.11
C THR A 61 2.77 -6.88 6.36
N MET A 62 2.79 -5.74 7.06
CA MET A 62 2.70 -4.39 6.44
C MET A 62 3.66 -4.17 5.27
N ASP A 63 4.74 -4.95 5.22
CA ASP A 63 5.76 -4.87 4.20
C ASP A 63 5.41 -5.61 2.90
N GLU A 64 4.47 -6.56 2.95
CA GLU A 64 3.92 -7.26 1.78
C GLU A 64 2.90 -6.42 1.01
N THR A 65 2.19 -5.49 1.68
CA THR A 65 1.18 -4.63 1.05
C THR A 65 1.74 -3.28 0.57
N LEU A 66 2.94 -2.90 1.03
CA LEU A 66 3.52 -1.58 0.77
C LEU A 66 3.59 -1.22 -0.71
N ASP A 67 3.97 -2.15 -1.59
CA ASP A 67 4.08 -1.88 -3.03
C ASP A 67 2.73 -1.49 -3.63
N VAL A 68 1.67 -2.21 -3.27
CA VAL A 68 0.31 -1.95 -3.74
C VAL A 68 -0.22 -0.65 -3.13
N GLU A 69 -0.02 -0.45 -1.83
CA GLU A 69 -0.41 0.79 -1.13
C GLU A 69 0.31 2.02 -1.71
N ALA A 70 1.61 1.90 -2.00
CA ALA A 70 2.42 2.96 -2.60
C ALA A 70 1.92 3.32 -3.99
N LYS A 71 1.70 2.33 -4.86
CA LYS A 71 1.19 2.56 -6.22
C LYS A 71 -0.20 3.21 -6.18
N SER A 72 -1.10 2.70 -5.34
CA SER A 72 -2.43 3.27 -5.14
C SER A 72 -2.38 4.69 -4.59
N HIS A 73 -1.49 4.97 -3.63
CA HIS A 73 -1.30 6.30 -3.07
C HIS A 73 -0.84 7.31 -4.13
N VAL A 74 0.16 6.94 -4.93
CA VAL A 74 0.65 7.78 -6.03
C VAL A 74 -0.43 8.01 -7.07
N GLU A 75 -1.17 6.96 -7.47
CA GLU A 75 -2.27 7.08 -8.43
C GLU A 75 -3.38 8.01 -7.91
N MET A 76 -3.78 7.86 -6.64
CA MET A 76 -4.82 8.66 -6.00
C MET A 76 -4.44 10.15 -5.98
N PHE A 77 -3.20 10.47 -5.64
CA PHE A 77 -2.69 11.84 -5.73
C PHE A 77 -2.81 12.41 -7.14
N HIS A 78 -2.33 11.68 -8.16
CA HIS A 78 -2.42 12.14 -9.55
C HIS A 78 -3.86 12.30 -10.01
N HIS A 79 -4.74 11.37 -9.63
CA HIS A 79 -6.15 11.45 -9.95
C HIS A 79 -6.79 12.73 -9.39
N PHE A 80 -6.59 13.03 -8.10
CA PHE A 80 -7.07 14.27 -7.50
C PHE A 80 -6.43 15.51 -8.11
N PHE A 81 -5.14 15.47 -8.43
CA PHE A 81 -4.41 16.64 -8.93
C PHE A 81 -4.74 17.01 -10.39
N PHE A 82 -5.00 16.02 -11.25
CA PHE A 82 -5.12 16.22 -12.70
C PHE A 82 -6.52 15.96 -13.29
N THR A 83 -7.47 15.44 -12.51
CA THR A 83 -8.87 15.27 -12.94
C THR A 83 -9.67 16.52 -12.59
N LEU A 84 -9.78 17.45 -13.53
CA LEU A 84 -10.33 18.79 -13.30
C LEU A 84 -11.45 19.08 -14.31
N PRO A 85 -12.72 18.82 -13.95
CA PRO A 85 -13.85 19.36 -14.67
C PRO A 85 -13.95 20.89 -14.48
N PRO A 86 -14.67 21.62 -15.34
CA PRO A 86 -14.87 23.06 -15.22
C PRO A 86 -15.90 23.41 -14.13
N ASP A 87 -15.66 22.96 -12.91
CA ASP A 87 -16.44 23.24 -11.70
C ASP A 87 -15.50 23.72 -10.59
N ASP A 88 -15.62 24.99 -10.20
CA ASP A 88 -14.77 25.63 -9.19
C ASP A 88 -14.82 24.93 -7.81
N LYS A 89 -16.00 24.47 -7.39
CA LYS A 89 -16.15 23.80 -6.09
C LYS A 89 -15.47 22.43 -6.12
N TYR A 90 -15.66 21.69 -7.21
CA TYR A 90 -15.04 20.39 -7.37
C TYR A 90 -13.51 20.48 -7.48
N ILE A 91 -12.99 21.47 -8.22
CA ILE A 91 -11.55 21.74 -8.29
C ILE A 91 -11.00 22.00 -6.89
N LYS A 92 -11.60 22.89 -6.11
CA LYS A 92 -11.15 23.18 -4.74
C LYS A 92 -11.13 21.93 -3.86
N TYR A 93 -12.22 21.16 -3.89
CA TYR A 93 -12.37 19.92 -3.13
C TYR A 93 -11.28 18.89 -3.47
N THR A 94 -11.04 18.65 -4.76
CA THR A 94 -10.02 17.69 -5.21
C THR A 94 -8.61 18.15 -4.90
N MET A 95 -8.32 19.45 -5.01
CA MET A 95 -7.03 20.01 -4.60
C MET A 95 -6.79 19.84 -3.10
N GLU A 96 -7.78 20.13 -2.24
CA GLU A 96 -7.66 19.87 -0.80
C GLU A 96 -7.37 18.40 -0.50
N LYS A 97 -8.04 17.47 -1.20
CA LYS A 97 -7.76 16.03 -1.07
C LYS A 97 -6.37 15.64 -1.55
N ALA A 98 -5.88 16.22 -2.65
CA ALA A 98 -4.52 16.01 -3.12
C ALA A 98 -3.48 16.47 -2.09
N MET A 99 -3.73 17.59 -1.41
CA MET A 99 -2.79 18.15 -0.41
C MET A 99 -2.63 17.27 0.84
N TYR A 100 -3.53 16.31 1.10
CA TYR A 100 -3.32 15.33 2.18
C TYR A 100 -2.29 14.25 1.83
N LEU A 101 -1.93 14.12 0.55
CA LEU A 101 -1.11 13.03 0.03
C LEU A 101 0.30 13.49 -0.38
N VAL A 102 0.56 14.80 -0.43
CA VAL A 102 1.82 15.39 -0.90
C VAL A 102 2.34 16.44 0.08
N ASP A 103 3.66 16.63 0.09
CA ASP A 103 4.35 17.67 0.84
C ASP A 103 4.27 19.06 0.17
N GLU A 104 5.09 19.99 0.66
CA GLU A 104 5.21 21.35 0.15
C GLU A 104 5.52 21.43 -1.36
N THR A 105 6.12 20.41 -1.97
CA THR A 105 6.46 20.43 -3.41
C THR A 105 5.21 20.39 -4.28
N GLY A 106 4.20 19.59 -3.88
CA GLY A 106 2.90 19.57 -4.54
C GLY A 106 2.12 20.88 -4.34
N LEU A 107 2.19 21.45 -3.14
CA LEU A 107 1.58 22.75 -2.83
C LEU A 107 2.20 23.88 -3.64
N ALA A 108 3.53 23.89 -3.80
CA ALA A 108 4.25 24.87 -4.61
C ALA A 108 3.82 24.80 -6.09
N GLN A 109 3.65 23.59 -6.63
CA GLN A 109 3.16 23.39 -8.00
C GLN A 109 1.71 23.87 -8.15
N TYR A 110 0.85 23.57 -7.18
CA TYR A 110 -0.54 24.05 -7.14
C TYR A 110 -0.59 25.58 -7.18
N ASN A 111 0.18 26.25 -6.32
CA ASN A 111 0.24 27.71 -6.26
C ASN A 111 0.77 28.30 -7.57
N THR A 112 1.81 27.71 -8.15
CA THR A 112 2.35 28.13 -9.45
C THR A 112 1.29 28.05 -10.55
N LEU A 113 0.49 26.96 -10.61
CA LEU A 113 -0.60 26.82 -11.59
C LEU A 113 -1.71 27.85 -11.34
N LYS A 114 -2.04 28.10 -10.08
CA LYS A 114 -3.02 29.10 -9.68
C LYS A 114 -2.60 30.51 -10.08
N GLU A 115 -1.36 30.89 -9.81
CA GLU A 115 -0.79 32.20 -10.19
C GLU A 115 -0.76 32.40 -11.71
N LYS A 116 -0.51 31.33 -12.47
CA LYS A 116 -0.59 31.32 -13.94
C LYS A 116 -2.03 31.36 -14.49
N GLY A 117 -3.05 31.41 -13.63
CA GLY A 117 -4.45 31.44 -14.03
C GLY A 117 -4.97 30.13 -14.61
N PHE A 118 -4.29 29.00 -14.37
CA PHE A 118 -4.63 27.70 -14.97
C PHE A 118 -6.08 27.27 -14.68
N TYR A 119 -6.50 27.35 -13.41
CA TYR A 119 -7.85 26.96 -12.99
C TYR A 119 -8.92 27.92 -13.53
N SER A 120 -8.63 29.22 -13.58
CA SER A 120 -9.53 30.21 -14.21
C SER A 120 -9.69 29.95 -15.70
N ASN A 121 -8.62 29.52 -16.39
CA ASN A 121 -8.67 29.14 -17.79
C ASN A 121 -9.51 27.88 -18.03
N ILE A 122 -9.44 26.88 -17.14
CA ILE A 122 -10.30 25.70 -17.18
C ILE A 122 -11.78 26.10 -17.18
N LEU A 123 -12.16 26.99 -16.25
CA LEU A 123 -13.54 27.49 -16.15
C LEU A 123 -13.94 28.31 -17.38
N GLY A 124 -13.10 29.26 -17.80
CA GLY A 124 -13.38 30.17 -18.92
C GLY A 124 -13.48 29.48 -20.28
N THR A 125 -12.74 28.38 -20.48
CA THR A 125 -12.76 27.61 -21.74
C THR A 125 -13.68 26.38 -21.69
N SER A 126 -14.31 26.14 -20.53
CA SER A 126 -15.08 24.92 -20.24
C SER A 126 -14.29 23.65 -20.59
N ALA A 127 -12.98 23.64 -20.30
CA ALA A 127 -12.12 22.51 -20.58
C ALA A 127 -12.30 21.43 -19.51
N VAL A 128 -12.29 20.17 -19.91
CA VAL A 128 -12.33 19.01 -19.02
C VAL A 128 -10.98 18.32 -19.07
N PHE A 129 -10.34 18.19 -17.92
CA PHE A 129 -9.07 17.50 -17.76
C PHE A 129 -9.32 16.16 -17.09
N SER A 130 -8.76 15.08 -17.65
CA SER A 130 -8.82 13.75 -17.07
C SER A 130 -7.46 13.08 -17.19
N ILE A 131 -7.03 12.37 -16.15
CA ILE A 131 -5.79 11.62 -16.16
C ILE A 131 -6.10 10.12 -16.16
N TYR A 132 -5.37 9.38 -16.97
CA TYR A 132 -5.36 7.93 -16.98
C TYR A 132 -4.00 7.45 -16.46
N CYS A 133 -4.02 6.65 -15.40
CA CYS A 133 -2.84 5.97 -14.91
C CYS A 133 -2.52 4.81 -15.84
N ASP A 134 -1.35 4.83 -16.48
CA ASP A 134 -0.89 3.70 -17.29
C ASP A 134 -0.09 2.72 -16.42
N SER A 135 0.83 3.23 -15.61
CA SER A 135 1.54 2.44 -14.62
C SER A 135 2.24 3.31 -13.58
N VAL A 136 2.54 2.70 -12.43
CA VAL A 136 3.40 3.28 -11.40
C VAL A 136 4.55 2.32 -11.12
N ARG A 137 5.77 2.76 -11.38
CA ARG A 137 6.98 2.07 -10.97
C ARG A 137 7.34 2.53 -9.57
N PHE A 138 7.50 1.60 -8.63
CA PHE A 138 7.90 1.88 -7.27
C PHE A 138 9.15 1.06 -6.91
N ASP A 139 10.17 1.72 -6.37
CA ASP A 139 11.35 1.10 -5.80
C ASP A 139 11.26 1.13 -4.28
N LYS A 140 11.01 -0.03 -3.68
CA LYS A 140 10.88 -0.19 -2.22
C LYS A 140 12.17 0.11 -1.47
N SER A 141 13.34 -0.07 -2.08
CA SER A 141 14.62 0.12 -1.40
C SER A 141 14.92 1.59 -1.13
N ASN A 142 14.68 2.43 -2.14
CA ASN A 142 14.91 3.88 -2.08
C ASN A 142 13.63 4.67 -1.77
N MET A 143 12.48 3.99 -1.67
CA MET A 143 11.15 4.58 -1.54
C MET A 143 10.85 5.59 -2.66
N GLU A 144 11.31 5.32 -3.88
CA GLU A 144 11.13 6.22 -5.02
C GLU A 144 10.03 5.72 -5.95
N PHE A 145 9.31 6.63 -6.58
CA PHE A 145 8.33 6.26 -7.60
C PHE A 145 8.55 7.04 -8.91
N THR A 146 8.07 6.42 -9.99
CA THR A 146 7.85 7.08 -11.27
C THR A 146 6.44 6.76 -11.73
N TYR A 147 5.64 7.80 -11.92
CA TYR A 147 4.28 7.72 -12.42
C TYR A 147 4.27 7.93 -13.93
N TYR A 148 3.56 7.07 -14.65
CA TYR A 148 3.33 7.19 -16.08
C TYR A 148 1.82 7.29 -16.32
N GLY A 149 1.40 8.37 -16.96
CA GLY A 149 0.00 8.56 -17.30
C GLY A 149 -0.22 9.39 -18.55
N ARG A 150 -1.46 9.32 -19.03
CA ARG A 150 -1.94 10.09 -20.17
C ARG A 150 -3.06 11.00 -19.73
N GLN A 151 -2.91 12.27 -20.06
CA GLN A 151 -3.88 13.30 -19.76
C GLN A 151 -4.71 13.59 -21.01
N ARG A 152 -6.02 13.51 -20.89
CA ARG A 152 -6.98 13.94 -21.88
C ARG A 152 -7.46 15.34 -21.51
N ILE A 153 -7.29 16.27 -22.44
CA ILE A 153 -7.72 17.66 -22.31
C ILE A 153 -8.79 17.88 -23.37
N GLU A 154 -10.04 17.90 -22.94
CA GLU A 154 -11.18 18.06 -23.80
C GLU A 154 -11.70 19.50 -23.73
N ARG A 155 -11.65 20.21 -24.85
CA ARG A 155 -12.20 21.57 -24.99
C ARG A 155 -13.43 21.52 -25.90
N ARG A 156 -14.04 22.68 -26.12
CA ARG A 156 -15.19 22.81 -27.02
C ARG A 156 -14.87 22.37 -28.46
N SER A 157 -13.72 22.77 -28.99
CA SER A 157 -13.35 22.56 -30.40
C SER A 157 -12.42 21.39 -30.66
N ASN A 158 -11.71 20.90 -29.65
CA ASN A 158 -10.68 19.86 -29.83
C ASN A 158 -10.50 18.99 -28.58
N ILE A 159 -9.88 17.84 -28.79
CA ILE A 159 -9.40 16.93 -27.76
C ILE A 159 -7.89 16.82 -27.95
N LEU A 160 -7.14 17.10 -26.88
CA LEU A 160 -5.69 16.98 -26.83
C LEU A 160 -5.32 15.84 -25.88
N MET A 161 -4.47 14.94 -26.33
CA MET A 161 -3.85 13.91 -25.50
C MET A 161 -2.41 14.31 -25.20
N ARG A 162 -2.03 14.16 -23.95
CA ARG A 162 -0.73 14.55 -23.41
C ARG A 162 -0.15 13.43 -22.58
N GLU A 163 1.12 13.15 -22.78
CA GLU A 163 1.89 12.25 -21.95
C GLU A 163 2.45 13.00 -20.74
N LEU A 164 2.25 12.44 -19.56
CA LEU A 164 2.71 12.98 -18.29
C LEU A 164 3.52 11.92 -17.56
N VAL A 165 4.78 12.25 -17.26
CA VAL A 165 5.64 11.42 -16.41
C VAL A 165 6.09 12.27 -15.24
N THR A 166 5.87 11.78 -14.02
CA THR A 166 6.32 12.44 -12.80
C THR A 166 7.13 11.47 -11.95
N ALA A 167 7.96 12.02 -11.08
CA ALA A 167 8.74 11.24 -10.13
C ALA A 167 8.77 11.95 -8.78
N GLY A 168 9.07 11.17 -7.75
CA GLY A 168 9.21 11.64 -6.38
C GLY A 168 9.59 10.50 -5.47
N GLN A 169 9.50 10.75 -4.18
CA GLN A 169 9.78 9.76 -3.15
C GLN A 169 8.57 9.63 -2.21
N LEU A 170 8.49 8.54 -1.47
CA LEU A 170 7.44 8.27 -0.50
C LEU A 170 8.05 8.23 0.91
N LYS A 171 7.43 8.96 1.82
CA LYS A 171 7.78 8.97 3.23
C LYS A 171 6.64 8.36 4.04
N ARG A 172 6.96 7.48 5.00
CA ARG A 172 5.95 6.95 5.93
C ARG A 172 5.52 8.04 6.91
N VAL A 173 4.22 8.17 7.12
CA VAL A 173 3.60 9.11 8.07
C VAL A 173 2.50 8.40 8.86
N PRO A 174 2.11 8.92 10.04
CA PRO A 174 0.97 8.37 10.78
C PRO A 174 -0.28 8.34 9.90
N ARG A 175 -0.98 7.20 9.92
CA ARG A 175 -2.25 7.04 9.20
C ARG A 175 -3.30 7.96 9.81
N THR A 176 -4.12 8.56 8.95
CA THR A 176 -5.27 9.40 9.34
C THR A 176 -6.46 9.03 8.46
N GLU A 177 -7.65 9.53 8.78
CA GLU A 177 -8.85 9.29 7.96
C GLU A 177 -8.68 9.81 6.53
N ASN A 178 -7.95 10.92 6.34
CA ASN A 178 -7.68 11.50 5.02
C ASN A 178 -6.50 10.86 4.29
N ASN A 179 -5.65 10.11 5.01
CA ASN A 179 -4.50 9.40 4.46
C ASN A 179 -4.39 8.01 5.09
N PRO A 180 -5.24 7.06 4.64
CA PRO A 180 -5.30 5.72 5.19
C PRO A 180 -4.06 4.88 4.85
N HIS A 181 -3.35 5.23 3.78
CA HIS A 181 -2.11 4.56 3.39
C HIS A 181 -0.96 4.86 4.37
N GLY A 182 -0.94 6.07 4.96
CA GLY A 182 0.16 6.49 5.85
C GLY A 182 1.45 6.74 5.07
N LEU A 183 1.32 7.22 3.84
CA LEU A 183 2.41 7.58 2.94
C LEU A 183 2.28 9.06 2.59
N LEU A 184 3.38 9.73 2.36
CA LEU A 184 3.41 11.12 1.91
C LEU A 184 4.36 11.21 0.72
N ILE A 185 3.86 11.77 -0.38
CA ILE A 185 4.69 12.08 -1.55
C ILE A 185 5.58 13.26 -1.20
N VAL A 186 6.88 13.09 -1.39
CA VAL A 186 7.89 14.13 -1.16
C VAL A 186 8.77 14.31 -2.39
N ASN A 187 9.41 15.47 -2.53
CA ASN A 187 10.32 15.77 -3.63
C ASN A 187 9.68 15.54 -5.02
N TRP A 188 8.40 15.87 -5.16
CA TRP A 188 7.65 15.61 -6.39
C TRP A 188 8.05 16.56 -7.51
N ARG A 189 8.26 16.00 -8.70
CA ARG A 189 8.64 16.74 -9.91
C ARG A 189 8.07 16.12 -11.17
N THR A 190 7.78 16.97 -12.14
CA THR A 190 7.41 16.53 -13.50
C THR A 190 8.67 16.25 -14.31
N LEU A 191 8.79 15.05 -14.87
CA LEU A 191 9.88 14.64 -15.76
C LEU A 191 9.55 14.88 -17.23
N LEU A 192 8.31 14.58 -17.62
CA LEU A 192 7.81 14.73 -18.98
C LEU A 192 6.40 15.30 -18.96
N ASN A 193 6.15 16.27 -19.85
CA ASN A 193 4.83 16.85 -20.09
C ASN A 193 4.78 17.23 -21.57
N LYS A 194 4.30 16.29 -22.39
CA LYS A 194 4.41 16.38 -23.86
C LYS A 194 3.08 16.10 -24.53
N ASP A 195 2.70 16.96 -25.46
CA ASP A 195 1.52 16.75 -26.31
C ASP A 195 1.81 15.66 -27.35
N ILE A 196 0.91 14.67 -27.44
CA ILE A 196 1.10 13.48 -28.31
C ILE A 196 0.08 13.40 -29.45
N GLU A 197 -1.15 13.88 -29.25
CA GLU A 197 -2.19 13.80 -30.27
C GLU A 197 -3.21 14.94 -30.09
N GLN A 198 -3.64 15.56 -31.18
CA GLN A 198 -4.69 16.57 -31.16
C GLN A 198 -5.75 16.25 -32.23
N LYS A 199 -7.01 16.16 -31.81
CA LYS A 199 -8.17 15.93 -32.69
C LYS A 199 -9.11 17.12 -32.62
N THR A 200 -9.48 17.67 -33.77
CA THR A 200 -10.57 18.65 -33.85
C THR A 200 -11.90 17.90 -33.75
N LYS A 201 -12.82 18.38 -32.91
CA LYS A 201 -14.19 17.86 -32.87
C LYS A 201 -14.89 18.33 -34.13
N ALA A 202 -15.29 17.39 -35.00
CA ALA A 202 -16.13 17.74 -36.14
C ALA A 202 -17.46 18.28 -35.61
N THR A 203 -17.82 19.49 -36.03
CA THR A 203 -19.13 20.07 -35.77
C THR A 203 -20.15 19.20 -36.52
N TYR A 204 -20.99 18.46 -35.79
CA TYR A 204 -22.20 17.85 -36.34
C TYR A 204 -23.32 18.89 -36.39
#